data_AF-A0A0C9TFQ6-F1
#
_entry.id   AF-A0A0C9TFQ6-F1
#
_cell.length_a   1.000
_cell.length_b   1.000
_cell.length_c   1.000
_cell.angle_alpha   90.00
_cell.angle_beta   90.00
_cell.angle_gamma   90.00
#
_symmetry.space_group_name_H-M   'P 1'
#
loop_
_entity.id
_entity.type
_entity.pdbx_description
1 polymer ?
#
loop_
_entity_poly.entity_id
_entity_poly.type
_entity_poly.pdbx_seq_one_letter_code
_entity_poly.pdbx_strand_id
1 'polypeptide(L)'
;PTLDGPLGLYSDFASKLFALGRFARIPFITGTNLDEGPLFTPQNIDSTQTVRERTIANYTPPAITAQVLNTSVDQLLAHYPVGDPALGSPFNTGNETFGLSPVYKPASVIFGDLGFTAPRRSLSQTAAGAGVKTFGYLFAEPSASFPPSFGGIRRLLNSLLSLYFNLNSHT
;
A
#
# COMPACT_ATOMS: atom_id res chain seq x y z
N PRO A 1 10.16 10.36 -3.93
CA PRO A 1 10.73 11.03 -5.14
C PRO A 1 9.74 12.09 -5.62
N THR A 2 10.24 13.18 -6.23
CA THR A 2 9.40 14.26 -6.80
C THR A 2 9.64 14.35 -8.30
N LEU A 3 8.67 14.91 -9.04
CA LEU A 3 8.84 15.18 -10.46
C LEU A 3 9.94 16.22 -10.67
N ASP A 4 10.86 15.96 -11.60
CA ASP A 4 12.05 16.79 -11.87
C ASP A 4 12.08 17.34 -13.32
N GLY A 5 10.93 17.28 -13.99
CA GLY A 5 10.71 17.88 -15.31
C GLY A 5 10.87 16.90 -16.48
N PRO A 6 10.52 17.30 -17.72
CA PRO A 6 10.43 16.39 -18.86
C PRO A 6 11.75 15.68 -19.23
N LEU A 7 12.89 16.29 -18.89
CA LEU A 7 14.23 15.75 -19.13
C LEU A 7 14.89 15.17 -17.87
N GLY A 8 14.18 15.17 -16.74
CA GLY A 8 14.66 14.63 -15.47
C GLY A 8 14.49 13.12 -15.37
N LEU A 9 14.99 12.55 -14.26
CA LEU A 9 14.93 11.13 -13.97
C LEU A 9 13.48 10.66 -13.69
N TYR A 10 12.68 11.52 -13.06
CA TYR A 10 11.28 11.30 -12.71
C TYR A 10 10.37 12.22 -13.53
N SER A 11 10.34 12.00 -14.85
CA SER A 11 9.66 12.88 -15.80
C SER A 11 8.14 12.96 -15.65
N ASP A 12 7.50 11.93 -15.10
CA ASP A 12 6.04 11.89 -14.84
C ASP A 12 5.73 10.84 -13.74
N PHE A 13 4.47 10.75 -13.33
CA PHE A 13 4.02 9.74 -12.38
C PHE A 13 4.23 8.32 -12.90
N ALA A 14 4.72 7.42 -12.03
CA ALA A 14 4.94 6.02 -12.38
C ALA A 14 3.69 5.36 -12.97
N SER A 15 2.50 5.66 -12.44
CA SER A 15 1.22 5.13 -12.95
C SER A 15 0.97 5.50 -14.41
N LYS A 16 1.34 6.71 -14.86
CA LYS A 16 1.22 7.12 -16.27
C LYS A 16 2.29 6.48 -17.13
N LEU A 17 3.54 6.45 -16.66
CA LEU A 17 4.65 5.82 -17.40
C LEU A 17 4.37 4.34 -17.64
N PHE A 18 3.82 3.64 -16.65
CA PHE A 18 3.38 2.24 -16.74
C PHE A 18 2.28 2.05 -17.78
N ALA A 19 1.24 2.91 -17.77
CA ALA A 19 0.18 2.86 -18.77
C ALA A 19 0.68 3.10 -20.21
N LEU A 20 1.75 3.89 -20.39
CA LEU A 20 2.39 4.15 -21.67
C LEU A 20 3.42 3.07 -22.09
N GLY A 21 3.60 2.01 -21.30
CA GLY A 21 4.62 1.00 -21.56
C GLY A 21 6.07 1.48 -21.34
N ARG A 22 6.26 2.63 -20.70
CA ARG A 22 7.57 3.26 -20.44
C ARG A 22 8.16 2.76 -19.12
N PHE A 23 8.64 1.53 -19.12
CA PHE A 23 9.34 0.92 -18.00
C PHE A 23 10.34 -0.12 -18.49
N ALA A 24 11.34 -0.45 -17.67
CA ALA A 24 12.30 -1.49 -17.99
C ALA A 24 11.64 -2.89 -17.94
N ARG A 25 11.80 -3.69 -19.00
CA ARG A 25 11.22 -5.04 -19.10
C ARG A 25 12.14 -6.10 -18.51
N ILE A 26 12.39 -5.99 -17.21
CA ILE A 26 13.30 -6.88 -16.48
C ILE A 26 12.45 -7.79 -15.59
N PRO A 27 12.66 -9.13 -15.60
CA PRO A 27 11.99 -10.03 -14.67
C PRO A 27 12.21 -9.61 -13.21
N PHE A 28 11.18 -9.68 -12.37
CA PHE A 28 11.28 -9.29 -10.96
C PHE A 28 10.39 -10.11 -10.03
N ILE A 29 10.73 -10.04 -8.75
CA ILE A 29 9.88 -10.46 -7.63
C ILE A 29 9.50 -9.22 -6.80
N THR A 30 8.24 -9.14 -6.39
CA THR A 30 7.76 -8.08 -5.50
C THR A 30 6.71 -8.62 -4.53
N GLY A 31 6.60 -8.03 -3.35
CA GLY A 31 5.64 -8.49 -2.36
C GLY A 31 5.28 -7.41 -1.36
N THR A 32 4.29 -7.72 -0.55
CA THR A 32 3.84 -6.92 0.60
C THR A 32 3.74 -7.81 1.82
N ASN A 33 3.66 -7.19 2.99
CA ASN A 33 3.14 -7.86 4.17
C ASN A 33 1.60 -7.87 4.14
N LEU A 34 0.98 -8.78 4.88
CA LEU A 34 -0.48 -8.87 5.01
C LEU A 34 -1.05 -7.57 5.62
N ASP A 35 -0.35 -7.01 6.60
CA ASP A 35 -0.78 -5.84 7.37
C ASP A 35 0.15 -4.63 7.17
N GLU A 36 0.34 -4.16 5.94
CA GLU A 36 1.21 -2.97 5.70
C GLU A 36 0.70 -1.70 6.41
N GLY A 37 -0.63 -1.55 6.51
CA GLY A 37 -1.27 -0.30 6.89
C GLY A 37 -1.20 0.14 8.35
N PRO A 38 -1.30 -0.75 9.37
CA PRO A 38 -1.31 -0.37 10.78
C PRO A 38 -0.15 0.54 11.21
N LEU A 39 1.05 0.37 10.66
CA LEU A 39 2.22 1.21 10.97
C LEU A 39 2.06 2.66 10.46
N PHE A 40 1.27 2.87 9.41
CA PHE A 40 1.04 4.16 8.77
C PHE A 40 -0.33 4.76 9.14
N THR A 41 -1.06 4.11 10.03
CA THR A 41 -2.39 4.54 10.46
C THR A 41 -2.31 5.23 11.80
N PRO A 42 -2.73 6.50 11.91
CA PRO A 42 -2.79 7.19 13.19
C PRO A 42 -3.72 6.45 14.16
N GLN A 43 -3.24 6.19 15.38
CA GLN A 43 -4.03 5.50 16.41
C GLN A 43 -5.21 6.33 16.94
N ASN A 44 -5.19 7.65 16.72
CA ASN A 44 -6.28 8.56 17.11
C ASN A 44 -7.34 8.76 16.01
N ILE A 45 -7.37 7.91 14.98
CA ILE A 45 -8.40 7.94 13.95
C ILE A 45 -9.70 7.37 14.50
N ASP A 46 -10.81 8.09 14.34
CA ASP A 46 -12.03 7.80 15.10
C ASP A 46 -13.33 7.82 14.29
N SER A 47 -13.28 8.24 13.02
CA SER A 47 -14.47 8.49 12.22
C SER A 47 -14.19 8.37 10.72
N THR A 48 -15.21 8.08 9.93
CA THR A 48 -15.12 8.10 8.45
C THR A 48 -14.61 9.45 7.94
N GLN A 49 -15.00 10.54 8.61
CA GLN A 49 -14.57 11.88 8.25
C GLN A 49 -13.06 12.08 8.45
N THR A 50 -12.49 11.64 9.58
CA THR A 50 -11.04 11.73 9.79
C THR A 50 -10.26 10.84 8.81
N VAL A 51 -10.79 9.67 8.43
CA VAL A 51 -10.22 8.84 7.34
C VAL A 51 -10.22 9.60 6.00
N ARG A 52 -11.33 10.24 5.66
CA ARG A 52 -11.47 11.04 4.44
C ARG A 52 -10.45 12.17 4.39
N GLU A 53 -10.38 12.97 5.45
CA GLU A 53 -9.48 14.13 5.56
C GLU A 53 -8.02 13.72 5.47
N ARG A 54 -7.62 12.65 6.16
CA ARG A 54 -6.25 12.11 6.09
C ARG A 54 -5.92 11.58 4.70
N THR A 55 -6.86 10.92 4.04
CA THR A 55 -6.68 10.44 2.66
C THR A 55 -6.45 11.63 1.71
N ILE A 56 -7.25 12.68 1.80
CA ILE A 56 -7.07 13.90 0.99
C ILE A 56 -5.72 14.58 1.29
N ALA A 57 -5.33 14.65 2.56
CA ALA A 57 -4.06 15.25 2.98
C ALA A 57 -2.84 14.54 2.36
N ASN A 58 -2.87 13.21 2.22
CA ASN A 58 -1.79 12.43 1.59
C ASN A 58 -1.56 12.77 0.11
N TYR A 59 -2.54 13.39 -0.56
CA TYR A 59 -2.47 13.78 -1.96
C TYR A 59 -2.54 15.30 -2.15
N THR A 60 -2.20 16.08 -1.13
CA THR A 60 -2.19 17.56 -1.19
C THR A 60 -0.75 18.11 -1.21
N PRO A 61 -0.40 19.07 -2.10
CA PRO A 61 -1.25 19.63 -3.16
C PRO A 61 -1.56 18.61 -4.25
N PRO A 62 -2.81 18.57 -4.78
CA PRO A 62 -3.20 17.53 -5.72
C PRO A 62 -2.60 17.78 -7.11
N ALA A 63 -2.13 16.69 -7.72
CA ALA A 63 -1.73 16.66 -9.13
C ALA A 63 -2.92 16.72 -10.10
N ILE A 64 -4.13 16.64 -9.57
CA ILE A 64 -5.43 16.67 -10.23
C ILE A 64 -6.27 17.80 -9.63
N THR A 65 -7.44 18.10 -10.18
CA THR A 65 -8.32 19.10 -9.57
C THR A 65 -8.81 18.61 -8.21
N ALA A 66 -9.07 19.55 -7.29
CA ALA A 66 -9.62 19.24 -5.98
C ALA A 66 -10.96 18.48 -6.09
N GLN A 67 -11.79 18.81 -7.08
CA GLN A 67 -13.05 18.11 -7.34
C GLN A 67 -12.80 16.62 -7.66
N VAL A 68 -11.87 16.32 -8.56
CA VAL A 68 -11.55 14.92 -8.94
C VAL A 68 -10.97 14.16 -7.74
N LEU A 69 -10.12 14.81 -6.93
CA LEU A 69 -9.60 14.19 -5.71
C LEU A 69 -10.74 13.85 -4.74
N ASN A 70 -11.65 14.78 -4.48
CA ASN A 70 -12.78 14.55 -3.57
C ASN A 70 -13.66 13.39 -4.07
N THR A 71 -14.07 13.39 -5.34
CA THR A 71 -14.85 12.29 -5.93
C THR A 71 -14.12 10.95 -5.85
N SER A 72 -12.81 10.94 -6.09
CA SER A 72 -12.00 9.71 -6.02
C SER A 72 -11.95 9.15 -4.59
N VAL A 73 -11.82 10.03 -3.58
CA VAL A 73 -11.84 9.61 -2.17
C VAL A 73 -13.23 9.13 -1.76
N ASP A 74 -14.31 9.76 -2.23
CA ASP A 74 -15.67 9.31 -1.93
C ASP A 74 -15.93 7.91 -2.54
N GLN A 75 -15.44 7.66 -3.75
CA GLN A 75 -15.48 6.32 -4.38
C GLN A 75 -14.65 5.29 -3.62
N LEU A 76 -13.45 5.68 -3.15
CA LEU A 76 -12.62 4.81 -2.33
C LEU A 76 -13.35 4.39 -1.05
N LEU A 77 -13.93 5.34 -0.32
CA LEU A 77 -14.66 5.06 0.93
C LEU A 77 -15.93 4.24 0.72
N ALA A 78 -16.54 4.29 -0.47
CA ALA A 78 -17.65 3.41 -0.83
C ALA A 78 -17.21 1.94 -0.99
N HIS A 79 -15.97 1.69 -1.43
CA HIS A 79 -15.39 0.35 -1.53
C HIS A 79 -14.82 -0.19 -0.21
N TYR A 80 -14.48 0.70 0.72
CA TYR A 80 -13.95 0.37 2.04
C TYR A 80 -14.86 0.89 3.16
N PRO A 81 -15.99 0.22 3.43
CA PRO A 81 -16.90 0.65 4.49
C PRO A 81 -16.22 0.53 5.87
N VAL A 82 -16.01 1.67 6.53
CA VAL A 82 -15.24 1.75 7.79
C VAL A 82 -16.03 1.34 9.05
N GLY A 83 -17.21 0.75 8.89
CA GLY A 83 -18.11 0.40 9.99
C GLY A 83 -17.87 -0.95 10.65
N ASP A 84 -17.08 -1.84 10.03
CA ASP A 84 -16.85 -3.21 10.53
C ASP A 84 -15.35 -3.48 10.78
N PRO A 85 -14.91 -3.54 12.06
CA PRO A 85 -13.52 -3.86 12.41
C PRO A 85 -13.05 -5.24 11.96
N ALA A 86 -13.95 -6.21 11.75
CA ALA A 86 -13.58 -7.55 11.27
C ALA A 86 -13.06 -7.56 9.83
N LEU A 87 -13.43 -6.55 9.03
CA LEU A 87 -12.93 -6.37 7.66
C LEU A 87 -11.59 -5.61 7.61
N GLY A 88 -11.06 -5.21 8.77
CA GLY A 88 -9.89 -4.36 8.88
C GLY A 88 -8.57 -5.07 9.16
N SER A 89 -7.47 -4.34 9.00
CA SER A 89 -6.10 -4.78 9.33
C SER A 89 -5.74 -4.30 10.75
N PRO A 90 -5.15 -5.11 11.64
CA PRO A 90 -4.61 -6.46 11.40
C PRO A 90 -5.65 -7.51 10.99
N PHE A 91 -5.40 -8.19 9.87
CA PHE A 91 -6.31 -9.21 9.33
C PHE A 91 -6.34 -10.46 10.24
N ASN A 92 -7.40 -11.26 10.11
CA ASN A 92 -7.59 -12.50 10.89
C ASN A 92 -7.69 -12.30 12.42
N THR A 93 -8.06 -11.10 12.87
CA THR A 93 -8.23 -10.79 14.31
C THR A 93 -9.69 -10.50 14.70
N GLY A 94 -10.64 -10.72 13.78
CA GLY A 94 -12.07 -10.50 14.02
C GLY A 94 -12.37 -9.07 14.50
N ASN A 95 -13.24 -8.93 15.49
CA ASN A 95 -13.65 -7.62 16.04
C ASN A 95 -12.70 -7.05 17.10
N GLU A 96 -11.53 -7.65 17.33
CA GLU A 96 -10.55 -7.10 18.26
C GLU A 96 -10.08 -5.72 17.78
N THR A 97 -10.17 -4.71 18.65
CA THR A 97 -9.80 -3.31 18.33
C THR A 97 -8.48 -2.89 18.97
N PHE A 98 -7.90 -3.73 19.82
CA PHE A 98 -6.63 -3.47 20.52
C PHE A 98 -6.66 -2.21 21.38
N GLY A 99 -7.84 -1.86 21.91
CA GLY A 99 -8.06 -0.63 22.68
C GLY A 99 -8.11 0.65 21.82
N LEU A 100 -8.17 0.52 20.50
CA LEU A 100 -8.30 1.63 19.55
C LEU A 100 -9.75 1.78 19.08
N SER A 101 -10.03 2.85 18.33
CA SER A 101 -11.33 3.02 17.68
C SER A 101 -11.65 1.86 16.74
N PRO A 102 -12.92 1.41 16.64
CA PRO A 102 -13.38 0.48 15.61
C PRO A 102 -13.00 0.90 14.17
N VAL A 103 -12.80 2.21 13.93
CA VAL A 103 -12.39 2.78 12.63
C VAL A 103 -10.92 2.50 12.29
N TYR A 104 -10.07 2.25 13.30
CA TYR A 104 -8.62 2.08 13.11
C TYR A 104 -8.30 0.95 12.13
N LYS A 105 -8.97 -0.20 12.26
CA LYS A 105 -8.64 -1.35 11.42
C LYS A 105 -9.07 -1.18 9.96
N PRO A 106 -10.30 -0.73 9.64
CA PRO A 106 -10.66 -0.41 8.26
C PRO A 106 -9.79 0.70 7.65
N ALA A 107 -9.44 1.73 8.43
CA ALA A 107 -8.52 2.77 7.98
C ALA A 107 -7.13 2.20 7.65
N SER A 108 -6.65 1.24 8.45
CA SER A 108 -5.40 0.53 8.18
C SER A 108 -5.42 -0.23 6.87
N VAL A 109 -6.54 -0.85 6.49
CA VAL A 109 -6.65 -1.46 5.15
C VAL A 109 -6.50 -0.41 4.05
N ILE A 110 -7.22 0.71 4.17
CA ILE A 110 -7.17 1.80 3.18
C ILE A 110 -5.74 2.31 3.00
N PHE A 111 -5.05 2.65 4.09
CA PHE A 111 -3.69 3.20 4.00
C PHE A 111 -2.65 2.17 3.57
N GLY A 112 -2.81 0.89 3.95
CA GLY A 112 -1.98 -0.21 3.46
C GLY A 112 -2.12 -0.42 1.95
N ASP A 113 -3.36 -0.41 1.45
CA ASP A 113 -3.63 -0.61 0.02
C ASP A 113 -3.17 0.57 -0.83
N LEU A 114 -3.43 1.81 -0.39
CA LEU A 114 -2.96 3.02 -1.09
C LEU A 114 -1.43 3.10 -1.16
N GLY A 115 -0.74 2.76 -0.05
CA GLY A 115 0.71 2.89 0.05
C GLY A 115 1.49 1.74 -0.59
N PHE A 116 0.95 0.52 -0.57
CA PHE A 116 1.73 -0.69 -0.85
C PHE A 116 1.02 -1.69 -1.75
N THR A 117 -0.13 -2.24 -1.30
CA THR A 117 -0.75 -3.38 -1.99
C THR A 117 -1.23 -3.04 -3.39
N ALA A 118 -1.93 -1.91 -3.56
CA ALA A 118 -2.48 -1.51 -4.86
C ALA A 118 -1.38 -1.09 -5.85
N PRO A 119 -0.38 -0.27 -5.48
CA PRO A 119 0.77 0.01 -6.35
C PRO A 119 1.52 -1.26 -6.77
N ARG A 120 1.77 -2.19 -5.84
CA ARG A 120 2.45 -3.47 -6.14
C ARG A 120 1.62 -4.31 -7.12
N ARG A 121 0.30 -4.39 -6.92
CA ARG A 121 -0.63 -5.09 -7.83
C ARG A 121 -0.62 -4.46 -9.22
N SER A 122 -0.70 -3.13 -9.31
CA SER A 122 -0.69 -2.38 -10.56
C SER A 122 0.62 -2.59 -11.34
N LEU A 123 1.78 -2.50 -10.68
CA LEU A 123 3.08 -2.81 -11.29
C LEU A 123 3.12 -4.24 -11.83
N SER A 124 2.69 -5.21 -11.02
CA SER A 124 2.73 -6.63 -11.39
C SER A 124 1.84 -6.92 -12.60
N GLN A 125 0.63 -6.37 -12.62
CA GLN A 125 -0.31 -6.53 -13.73
C GLN A 125 0.20 -5.87 -15.01
N THR A 126 0.77 -4.67 -14.90
CA THR A 126 1.36 -3.95 -16.04
C THR A 126 2.50 -4.74 -16.65
N ALA A 127 3.44 -5.21 -15.83
CA ALA A 127 4.61 -5.92 -16.29
C ALA A 127 4.25 -7.29 -16.89
N ALA A 128 3.41 -8.07 -16.20
CA ALA A 128 2.93 -9.35 -16.70
C ALA A 128 2.15 -9.18 -18.02
N GLY A 129 1.30 -8.16 -18.12
CA GLY A 129 0.57 -7.82 -19.36
C GLY A 129 1.49 -7.44 -20.52
N ALA A 130 2.70 -6.95 -20.25
CA ALA A 130 3.73 -6.67 -21.24
C ALA A 130 4.70 -7.86 -21.51
N GLY A 131 4.38 -9.06 -21.00
CA GLY A 131 5.20 -10.26 -21.20
C GLY A 131 6.43 -10.37 -20.28
N VAL A 132 6.53 -9.53 -19.24
CA VAL A 132 7.63 -9.61 -18.27
C VAL A 132 7.34 -10.69 -17.23
N LYS A 133 8.26 -11.62 -17.06
CA LYS A 133 8.18 -12.65 -16.01
C LYS A 133 8.15 -11.99 -14.63
N THR A 134 7.03 -12.13 -13.94
CA THR A 134 6.73 -11.44 -12.68
C THR A 134 6.37 -12.44 -11.59
N PHE A 135 6.99 -12.33 -10.43
CA PHE A 135 6.71 -13.17 -9.26
C PHE A 135 6.19 -12.31 -8.09
N GLY A 136 5.25 -12.85 -7.34
CA GLY A 136 4.61 -12.17 -6.21
C GLY A 136 4.76 -12.97 -4.92
N TYR A 137 4.91 -12.28 -3.79
CA TYR A 137 4.74 -12.90 -2.45
C TYR A 137 3.86 -12.02 -1.55
N LEU A 138 3.24 -12.66 -0.56
CA LEU A 138 2.52 -12.01 0.54
C LEU A 138 3.04 -12.61 1.85
N PHE A 139 3.62 -11.78 2.71
CA PHE A 139 4.15 -12.22 3.99
C PHE A 139 3.08 -12.05 5.07
N ALA A 140 2.61 -13.17 5.64
CA ALA A 140 1.51 -13.20 6.62
C ALA A 140 1.95 -13.62 8.02
N GLU A 141 3.25 -13.86 8.24
CA GLU A 141 3.77 -14.33 9.54
C GLU A 141 3.78 -13.19 10.57
N PRO A 142 3.12 -13.35 11.72
CA PRO A 142 3.21 -12.39 12.82
C PRO A 142 4.57 -12.46 13.52
N SER A 143 5.15 -11.31 13.81
CA SER A 143 6.33 -11.11 14.64
C SER A 143 5.92 -10.80 16.06
N ALA A 144 6.46 -11.58 17.00
CA ALA A 144 6.34 -11.33 18.44
C ALA A 144 6.99 -10.01 18.90
N SER A 145 7.77 -9.33 18.04
CA SER A 145 8.49 -8.10 18.40
C SER A 145 7.67 -6.81 18.32
N PHE A 146 6.42 -6.85 17.84
CA PHE A 146 5.56 -5.67 17.70
C PHE A 146 4.23 -5.86 18.43
N PRO A 147 3.61 -4.77 18.94
CA PRO A 147 2.25 -4.83 19.47
C PRO A 147 1.28 -5.48 18.48
N PRO A 148 0.31 -6.30 18.95
CA PRO A 148 -0.66 -6.96 18.07
C PRO A 148 -1.45 -6.00 17.18
N SER A 149 -1.68 -4.76 17.63
CA SER A 149 -2.33 -3.70 16.85
C SER A 149 -1.62 -3.37 15.53
N PHE A 150 -0.33 -3.69 15.41
CA PHE A 150 0.47 -3.46 14.20
C PHE A 150 0.58 -4.69 13.28
N GLY A 151 -0.20 -5.75 13.54
CA GLY A 151 -0.18 -6.98 12.74
C GLY A 151 1.12 -7.77 12.90
N GLY A 152 1.93 -7.46 13.92
CA GLY A 152 3.19 -8.14 14.16
C GLY A 152 4.20 -8.00 13.02
N ILE A 153 4.26 -6.95 12.21
CA ILE A 153 5.16 -7.00 11.04
C ILE A 153 6.62 -6.64 11.35
N ARG A 154 7.55 -7.52 10.99
CA ARG A 154 9.00 -7.27 10.99
C ARG A 154 9.49 -6.79 9.61
N ARG A 155 9.34 -5.49 9.32
CA ARG A 155 9.78 -4.89 8.04
C ARG A 155 11.27 -5.05 7.73
N LEU A 156 12.13 -5.22 8.75
CA LEU A 156 13.59 -5.27 8.61
C LEU A 156 14.18 -6.64 8.21
N LEU A 157 13.37 -7.71 8.11
CA LEU A 157 13.86 -9.00 7.54
C LEU A 157 13.67 -9.11 6.03
N ASN A 158 12.71 -8.36 5.46
CA ASN A 158 12.42 -8.46 4.03
C ASN A 158 13.56 -7.88 3.17
N SER A 159 14.39 -7.01 3.73
CA SER A 159 15.64 -6.57 3.09
C SER A 159 16.71 -7.67 3.02
N LEU A 160 16.77 -8.58 3.99
CA LEU A 160 17.75 -9.67 4.03
C LEU A 160 17.35 -10.84 3.11
N LEU A 161 16.07 -11.18 3.02
CA LEU A 161 15.58 -12.23 2.09
C LEU A 161 15.61 -11.77 0.62
N SER A 162 15.30 -10.50 0.35
CA SER A 162 15.39 -9.95 -1.01
C SER A 162 16.85 -9.88 -1.52
N LEU A 163 17.82 -9.62 -0.64
CA LEU A 163 19.25 -9.73 -0.99
C LEU A 163 19.67 -11.19 -1.25
N TYR A 164 19.15 -12.15 -0.48
CA TYR A 164 19.56 -13.56 -0.59
C TYR A 164 19.13 -14.22 -1.91
N PHE A 165 17.99 -13.82 -2.48
CA PHE A 165 17.56 -14.31 -3.80
C PHE A 165 18.31 -13.64 -4.96
N ASN A 166 18.80 -12.40 -4.79
CA ASN A 166 19.56 -11.69 -5.82
C ASN A 166 21.03 -12.13 -5.92
N LEU A 167 21.58 -12.69 -4.83
CA LEU A 167 22.98 -13.17 -4.80
C LEU A 167 23.16 -14.61 -5.30
N ASN A 168 22.08 -15.39 -5.42
CA ASN A 168 22.15 -16.82 -5.81
C ASN A 168 21.72 -17.10 -7.27
N SER A 169 21.45 -16.07 -8.09
CA SER A 169 21.18 -16.24 -9.53
C SER A 169 22.44 -16.08 -10.41
N HIS A 170 23.62 -16.00 -9.80
CA HIS A 170 24.92 -15.97 -10.48
C HIS A 170 25.86 -17.05 -9.91
N THR A 171 25.47 -18.31 -10.04
CA THR A 171 26.32 -19.51 -10.04
C THR A 171 25.66 -20.54 -10.93
#